data_AF-A0A971TRI4-F1
#
_entry.id   AF-A0A971TRI4-F1
#
_cell.length_a   1.000
_cell.length_b   1.000
_cell.length_c   1.000
_cell.angle_alpha   90.00
_cell.angle_beta   90.00
_cell.angle_gamma   90.00
#
_symmetry.space_group_name_H-M   'P 1'
#
loop_
_entity.id
_entity.type
_entity.pdbx_description
1 polymer ?
#
loop_
_entity_poly.entity_id
_entity_poly.type
_entity_poly.pdbx_seq_one_letter_code
_entity_poly.pdbx_strand_id
1 'polypeptide(L)'
;MRPAQSMLWGILLALFAAETTFPAPTESRFRAHPQERAALAEQIRERRSAEKTNAVAWAKSHGVSVREVRDGHLRELMKVIDGKPIYFTTYNNNAAISTAANLVRDDVSFGVDGSGVVVGIWDGGAVLTNHVELVGRVTMVDDAEFDNHATHVAGTLGAAGMNSNAKGMAPAVSIKSYEWNNDVVELTLAGAEGPGQNDDIYLSNHSYGYDIADSSDYYLFGLYTDHVRDMDQALHAMEYCLPFIAAGNQRTSSLSGYDTISMFGVAKNTITVGGVNDTVSYGIRSLSRAGLYSSSSFGPA
;
A
#
# COMPACT_ATOMS: atom_id res chain seq x y z
N MET A 1 45.66 -21.86 -71.85
CA MET A 1 46.59 -22.42 -70.83
C MET A 1 45.87 -22.42 -69.48
N ARG A 2 45.98 -23.49 -68.69
CA ARG A 2 45.77 -23.50 -67.20
C ARG A 2 47.14 -23.18 -66.54
N PRO A 3 47.32 -23.00 -65.20
CA PRO A 3 46.42 -23.20 -64.02
C PRO A 3 46.18 -21.87 -63.25
N ALA A 4 45.77 -21.75 -61.97
CA ALA A 4 45.68 -22.72 -60.84
C ALA A 4 44.53 -22.46 -59.83
N GLN A 5 44.59 -23.16 -58.69
CA GLN A 5 43.62 -23.27 -57.59
C GLN A 5 43.93 -22.34 -56.40
N SER A 6 42.93 -22.07 -55.56
CA SER A 6 42.97 -22.49 -54.15
C SER A 6 41.55 -22.66 -53.57
N MET A 7 41.36 -23.64 -52.69
CA MET A 7 40.12 -23.89 -51.92
C MET A 7 40.36 -23.49 -50.47
N LEU A 8 39.33 -23.00 -49.78
CA LEU A 8 39.29 -22.96 -48.31
C LEU A 8 37.87 -23.23 -47.80
N TRP A 9 37.75 -24.26 -46.97
CA TRP A 9 36.64 -24.49 -46.05
C TRP A 9 36.86 -23.57 -44.82
N GLY A 10 35.89 -23.19 -43.99
CA GLY A 10 34.47 -23.53 -43.89
C GLY A 10 33.92 -23.03 -42.55
N ILE A 11 32.91 -23.70 -42.00
CA ILE A 11 32.28 -23.47 -40.68
C ILE A 11 31.28 -22.29 -40.63
N LEU A 12 30.01 -22.66 -40.83
CA LEU A 12 28.83 -21.91 -40.47
C LEU A 12 28.66 -21.96 -38.93
N LEU A 13 28.68 -20.82 -38.23
CA LEU A 13 28.48 -20.80 -36.78
C LEU A 13 26.98 -20.77 -36.44
N ALA A 14 26.37 -21.94 -36.32
CA ALA A 14 25.01 -22.08 -35.79
C ALA A 14 25.04 -21.91 -34.26
N LEU A 15 24.61 -20.76 -33.75
CA LEU A 15 24.34 -20.61 -32.32
C LEU A 15 23.05 -21.38 -31.98
N PHE A 16 23.21 -22.55 -31.37
CA PHE A 16 22.15 -23.15 -30.57
C PHE A 16 21.99 -22.34 -29.28
N ALA A 17 20.91 -21.58 -29.19
CA ALA A 17 20.41 -21.11 -27.90
C ALA A 17 19.84 -22.32 -27.15
N ALA A 18 20.58 -22.80 -26.15
CA ALA A 18 20.04 -23.75 -25.19
C ALA A 18 19.26 -22.96 -24.13
N GLU A 19 17.99 -22.70 -24.42
CA GLU A 19 17.05 -22.18 -23.43
C GLU A 19 16.78 -23.28 -22.39
N THR A 20 17.53 -23.25 -21.29
CA THR A 20 17.12 -23.94 -20.06
C THR A 20 15.99 -23.13 -19.43
N THR A 21 14.77 -23.33 -19.93
CA THR A 21 13.56 -22.84 -19.28
C THR A 21 13.43 -23.48 -17.90
N PHE A 22 13.60 -22.67 -16.86
CA PHE A 22 13.06 -23.01 -15.54
C PHE A 22 11.58 -22.63 -15.56
N PRO A 23 10.64 -23.60 -15.63
CA PRO A 23 9.23 -23.25 -15.61
C PRO A 23 8.90 -22.60 -14.27
N ALA A 24 8.45 -21.34 -14.30
CA ALA A 24 7.80 -20.74 -13.16
C ALA A 24 6.59 -21.61 -12.76
N PRO A 25 6.34 -21.85 -11.46
CA PRO A 25 5.20 -22.66 -11.04
C PRO A 25 3.89 -22.08 -11.59
N THR A 26 3.17 -22.87 -12.38
CA THR A 26 1.90 -22.46 -13.03
C THR A 26 0.76 -22.22 -12.05
N GLU A 27 0.94 -22.59 -10.78
CA GLU A 27 0.14 -22.11 -9.66
C GLU A 27 1.04 -21.60 -8.53
N SER A 28 0.58 -20.54 -7.84
CA SER A 28 1.16 -20.16 -6.56
C SER A 28 1.14 -21.34 -5.60
N ARG A 29 2.28 -21.61 -4.94
CA ARG A 29 2.41 -22.66 -3.92
C ARG A 29 1.30 -22.62 -2.85
N PHE A 30 0.80 -21.42 -2.54
CA PHE A 30 -0.28 -21.23 -1.56
C PHE A 30 -1.69 -21.52 -2.12
N ARG A 31 -1.86 -21.55 -3.45
CA ARG A 31 -3.11 -21.96 -4.13
C ARG A 31 -3.20 -23.49 -4.22
N ALA A 32 -2.09 -24.15 -4.56
CA ALA A 32 -2.01 -25.62 -4.66
C ALA A 32 -2.10 -26.34 -3.29
N HIS A 33 -1.70 -25.67 -2.20
CA HIS A 33 -1.64 -26.28 -0.86
C HIS A 33 -2.38 -25.44 0.21
N PRO A 34 -3.72 -25.35 0.17
CA PRO A 34 -4.49 -24.57 1.15
C PRO A 34 -4.32 -25.07 2.59
N GLN A 35 -4.07 -26.37 2.79
CA GLN A 35 -3.74 -26.93 4.11
C GLN A 35 -2.33 -26.53 4.59
N GLU A 36 -1.33 -26.42 3.70
CA GLU A 36 -0.02 -25.86 4.07
C GLU A 36 -0.11 -24.37 4.37
N ARG A 37 -0.93 -23.61 3.63
CA ARG A 37 -1.21 -22.20 3.93
C ARG A 37 -1.85 -22.05 5.32
N ALA A 38 -2.85 -22.87 5.64
CA ALA A 38 -3.49 -22.88 6.95
C ALA A 38 -2.53 -23.30 8.07
N ALA A 39 -1.73 -24.36 7.86
CA ALA A 39 -0.73 -24.82 8.82
C ALA A 39 0.40 -23.78 9.03
N LEU A 40 0.84 -23.10 7.98
CA LEU A 40 1.81 -22.01 8.07
C LEU A 40 1.20 -20.79 8.78
N ALA A 41 -0.06 -20.45 8.49
CA ALA A 41 -0.76 -19.37 9.17
C ALA A 41 -0.90 -19.66 10.68
N GLU A 42 -1.23 -20.90 11.06
CA GLU A 42 -1.30 -21.32 12.46
C GLU A 42 0.11 -21.36 13.10
N GLN A 43 1.13 -21.90 12.43
CA GLN A 43 2.51 -21.87 12.90
C GLN A 43 3.02 -20.43 13.10
N ILE A 44 2.64 -19.49 12.22
CA ILE A 44 2.93 -18.07 12.38
C ILE A 44 2.15 -17.51 13.57
N ARG A 45 0.86 -17.83 13.73
CA ARG A 45 0.01 -17.41 14.86
C ARG A 45 0.57 -17.89 16.20
N GLU A 46 0.87 -19.18 16.33
CA GLU A 46 1.52 -19.78 17.50
C GLU A 46 2.86 -19.11 17.80
N ARG A 47 3.75 -18.99 16.81
CA ARG A 47 5.04 -18.32 16.98
C ARG A 47 4.89 -16.86 17.41
N ARG A 48 3.94 -16.10 16.83
CA ARG A 48 3.67 -14.71 17.22
C ARG A 48 3.07 -14.63 18.63
N SER A 49 2.20 -15.55 19.01
CA SER A 49 1.64 -15.66 20.36
C SER A 49 2.71 -15.99 21.41
N ALA A 50 3.63 -16.90 21.08
CA ALA A 50 4.79 -17.24 21.92
C ALA A 50 5.79 -16.07 22.01
N GLU A 51 6.15 -15.45 20.87
CA GLU A 51 6.96 -14.22 20.80
C GLU A 51 6.36 -13.13 21.72
N LYS A 52 5.05 -12.94 21.67
CA LYS A 52 4.32 -11.94 22.46
C LYS A 52 4.26 -12.29 23.94
N THR A 53 3.99 -13.55 24.28
CA THR A 53 3.97 -14.04 25.67
C THR A 53 5.35 -13.90 26.32
N ASN A 54 6.41 -14.22 25.58
CA ASN A 54 7.80 -14.02 26.01
C ASN A 54 8.13 -12.53 26.21
N ALA A 55 7.66 -11.65 25.32
CA ALA A 55 7.75 -10.21 25.51
C ALA A 55 7.04 -9.72 26.78
N VAL A 56 5.81 -10.18 27.06
CA VAL A 56 5.06 -9.83 28.27
C VAL A 56 5.79 -10.31 29.53
N ALA A 57 6.31 -11.54 29.53
CA ALA A 57 7.07 -12.09 30.64
C ALA A 57 8.40 -11.33 30.88
N TRP A 58 9.11 -10.98 29.80
CA TRP A 58 10.34 -10.18 29.86
C TRP A 58 10.08 -8.76 30.39
N ALA A 59 9.02 -8.10 29.92
CA ALA A 59 8.63 -6.78 30.40
C ALA A 59 8.36 -6.79 31.91
N LYS A 60 7.62 -7.80 32.39
CA LYS A 60 7.34 -8.01 33.82
C LYS A 60 8.61 -8.25 34.65
N SER A 61 9.59 -9.00 34.13
CA SER A 61 10.84 -9.27 34.86
C SER A 61 11.84 -8.12 34.85
N HIS A 62 11.77 -7.23 33.86
CA HIS A 62 12.65 -6.05 33.74
C HIS A 62 12.00 -4.75 34.26
N GLY A 63 10.77 -4.82 34.78
CA GLY A 63 10.06 -3.67 35.35
C GLY A 63 9.65 -2.61 34.31
N VAL A 64 9.50 -3.01 33.04
CA VAL A 64 9.10 -2.11 31.94
C VAL A 64 7.68 -2.44 31.45
N SER A 65 7.01 -1.45 30.89
CA SER A 65 5.63 -1.62 30.41
C SER A 65 5.60 -2.32 29.04
N VAL A 66 4.64 -3.23 28.85
CA VAL A 66 4.40 -3.89 27.54
C VAL A 66 3.91 -2.87 26.50
N ARG A 67 3.21 -1.82 26.94
CA ARG A 67 2.87 -0.64 26.15
C ARG A 67 3.41 0.59 26.86
N GLU A 68 4.18 1.41 26.15
CA GLU A 68 4.78 2.64 26.67
C GLU A 68 4.64 3.76 25.63
N VAL A 69 4.65 5.01 26.08
CA VAL A 69 4.83 6.16 25.17
C VAL A 69 6.27 6.64 25.32
N ARG A 70 7.02 6.67 24.23
CA ARG A 70 8.40 7.15 24.21
C ARG A 70 8.61 8.05 23.00
N ASP A 71 9.26 9.19 23.22
CA ASP A 71 9.54 10.19 22.20
C ASP A 71 8.24 10.64 21.46
N GLY A 72 7.13 10.70 22.21
CA GLY A 72 5.78 11.01 21.73
C GLY A 72 4.96 9.79 21.27
N HIS A 73 5.62 8.73 20.79
CA HIS A 73 4.97 7.62 20.10
C HIS A 73 4.53 6.48 21.03
N LEU A 74 3.31 5.96 20.83
CA LEU A 74 2.88 4.71 21.46
C LEU A 74 3.69 3.55 20.87
N ARG A 75 4.41 2.84 21.73
CA ARG A 75 5.20 1.67 21.38
C ARG A 75 4.71 0.46 22.16
N GLU A 76 4.52 -0.65 21.46
CA GLU A 76 4.12 -1.91 22.08
C GLU A 76 5.23 -2.96 21.89
N LEU A 77 5.69 -3.54 23.00
CA LEU A 77 6.69 -4.60 22.99
C LEU A 77 6.09 -5.88 22.39
N MET A 78 6.60 -6.29 21.23
CA MET A 78 6.06 -7.44 20.48
C MET A 78 6.88 -8.71 20.65
N LYS A 79 8.20 -8.60 20.78
CA LYS A 79 9.11 -9.72 21.01
C LYS A 79 10.43 -9.26 21.62
N VAL A 80 11.26 -10.22 22.03
CA VAL A 80 12.64 -9.99 22.48
C VAL A 80 13.56 -10.87 21.64
N ILE A 81 14.67 -10.31 21.16
CA ILE A 81 15.70 -11.01 20.38
C ILE A 81 17.05 -10.73 21.04
N ASP A 82 17.78 -11.77 21.43
CA ASP A 82 19.10 -11.66 22.08
C ASP A 82 19.13 -10.67 23.26
N GLY A 83 18.07 -10.72 24.09
CA GLY A 83 17.88 -9.81 25.23
C GLY A 83 17.43 -8.39 24.87
N LYS A 84 17.28 -8.05 23.59
CA LYS A 84 16.86 -6.72 23.11
C LYS A 84 15.36 -6.68 22.86
N PRO A 85 14.63 -5.71 23.46
CA PRO A 85 13.20 -5.53 23.22
C PRO A 85 12.92 -4.97 21.81
N ILE A 86 11.96 -5.58 21.11
CA ILE A 86 11.50 -5.16 19.77
C ILE A 86 10.07 -4.63 19.87
N TYR A 87 9.90 -3.36 19.53
CA TYR A 87 8.62 -2.66 19.61
C TYR A 87 7.98 -2.45 18.24
N PHE A 88 6.66 -2.52 18.16
CA PHE A 88 5.87 -1.87 17.11
C PHE A 88 5.43 -0.48 17.57
N THR A 89 5.10 0.39 16.61
CA THR A 89 4.76 1.80 16.83
C THR A 89 3.90 2.31 15.68
N THR A 90 3.06 3.32 15.90
CA THR A 90 2.21 3.95 14.87
C THR A 90 2.66 5.38 14.55
N TYR A 91 2.57 5.79 13.29
CA TYR A 91 3.16 7.05 12.79
C TYR A 91 2.23 7.94 11.94
N ASN A 92 0.90 7.78 12.02
CA ASN A 92 -0.04 8.64 11.29
C ASN A 92 0.13 10.13 11.64
N ASN A 93 0.48 10.42 12.90
CA ASN A 93 0.78 11.79 13.32
C ASN A 93 1.99 12.41 12.58
N ASN A 94 3.03 11.63 12.26
CA ASN A 94 4.18 12.16 11.52
C ASN A 94 3.85 12.42 10.05
N ALA A 95 3.05 11.55 9.43
CA ALA A 95 2.51 11.79 8.10
C ALA A 95 1.62 13.05 8.08
N ALA A 96 0.76 13.23 9.09
CA ALA A 96 -0.10 14.42 9.24
C ALA A 96 0.71 15.73 9.42
N ILE A 97 1.82 15.68 10.17
CA ILE A 97 2.76 16.82 10.30
C ILE A 97 3.50 17.07 8.98
N SER A 98 3.88 16.01 8.27
CA SER A 98 4.61 16.10 6.99
C SER A 98 3.79 16.73 5.87
N THR A 99 2.49 16.47 5.82
CA THR A 99 1.54 17.08 4.88
C THR A 99 0.97 18.41 5.40
N ALA A 100 1.17 18.73 6.68
CA ALA A 100 0.49 19.78 7.44
C ALA A 100 -1.04 19.58 7.61
N ALA A 101 -1.55 18.38 7.35
CA ALA A 101 -2.95 18.02 7.62
C ALA A 101 -3.33 18.19 9.09
N ASN A 102 -2.37 18.04 10.03
CA ASN A 102 -2.62 18.33 11.44
C ASN A 102 -2.98 19.80 11.67
N LEU A 103 -2.25 20.75 11.07
CA LEU A 103 -2.53 22.19 11.22
C LEU A 103 -3.92 22.57 10.67
N VAL A 104 -4.33 21.90 9.60
CA VAL A 104 -5.57 22.18 8.87
C VAL A 104 -6.78 21.55 9.56
N ARG A 105 -6.68 20.29 10.03
CA ARG A 105 -7.78 19.59 10.72
C ARG A 105 -7.98 20.02 12.19
N ASP A 106 -6.90 20.45 12.86
CA ASP A 106 -6.91 20.76 14.29
C ASP A 106 -7.19 22.26 14.56
N ASP A 107 -7.19 23.12 13.54
CA ASP A 107 -7.66 24.51 13.61
C ASP A 107 -9.17 24.59 13.34
N VAL A 108 -9.92 24.89 14.40
CA VAL A 108 -11.39 25.05 14.40
C VAL A 108 -11.90 26.13 13.45
N SER A 109 -11.04 27.04 12.99
CA SER A 109 -11.37 28.10 12.03
C SER A 109 -11.59 27.56 10.62
N PHE A 110 -10.97 26.44 10.27
CA PHE A 110 -11.18 25.77 8.98
C PHE A 110 -12.28 24.70 9.07
N GLY A 111 -12.39 23.99 10.20
CA GLY A 111 -13.47 23.01 10.42
C GLY A 111 -13.42 21.79 9.48
N VAL A 112 -12.24 21.41 9.01
CA VAL A 112 -12.03 20.38 7.98
C VAL A 112 -11.47 19.09 8.57
N ASP A 113 -12.30 18.38 9.33
CA ASP A 113 -11.98 17.07 9.92
C ASP A 113 -12.55 15.87 9.12
N GLY A 114 -13.22 16.12 7.99
CA GLY A 114 -13.89 15.12 7.17
C GLY A 114 -15.36 14.87 7.52
N SER A 115 -15.94 15.60 8.48
CA SER A 115 -17.36 15.47 8.85
C SER A 115 -18.28 15.58 7.63
N GLY A 116 -19.12 14.56 7.44
CA GLY A 116 -20.08 14.50 6.33
C GLY A 116 -19.50 14.07 4.97
N VAL A 117 -18.21 13.70 4.91
CA VAL A 117 -17.58 13.15 3.70
C VAL A 117 -17.55 11.62 3.80
N VAL A 118 -17.97 10.95 2.72
CA VAL A 118 -17.78 9.51 2.51
C VAL A 118 -16.58 9.28 1.60
N VAL A 119 -15.70 8.36 2.01
CA VAL A 119 -14.49 7.98 1.27
C VAL A 119 -14.48 6.48 1.02
N GLY A 120 -14.19 6.08 -0.22
CA GLY A 120 -13.97 4.69 -0.57
C GLY A 120 -12.53 4.26 -0.34
N ILE A 121 -12.33 3.04 0.18
CA ILE A 121 -11.02 2.38 0.25
C ILE A 121 -11.15 1.02 -0.41
N TRP A 122 -10.39 0.81 -1.49
CA TRP A 122 -10.17 -0.49 -2.10
C TRP A 122 -8.79 -1.00 -1.72
N ASP A 123 -8.70 -2.25 -1.29
CA ASP A 123 -7.46 -2.88 -0.83
C ASP A 123 -7.56 -4.42 -0.95
N GLY A 124 -6.52 -5.16 -0.54
CA GLY A 124 -6.46 -6.62 -0.65
C GLY A 124 -7.38 -7.41 0.30
N GLY A 125 -8.25 -6.71 1.05
CA GLY A 125 -9.19 -7.26 2.01
C GLY A 125 -9.90 -6.14 2.79
N ALA A 126 -10.79 -6.51 3.70
CA ALA A 126 -11.62 -5.53 4.40
C ALA A 126 -10.88 -4.83 5.56
N VAL A 127 -11.25 -3.58 5.84
CA VAL A 127 -10.81 -2.84 7.03
C VAL A 127 -11.39 -3.45 8.30
N LEU A 128 -10.58 -3.58 9.36
CA LEU A 128 -11.01 -4.11 10.67
C LEU A 128 -11.99 -3.15 11.38
N THR A 129 -13.28 -3.33 11.11
CA THR A 129 -14.38 -2.43 11.54
C THR A 129 -14.54 -2.31 13.06
N ASN A 130 -14.07 -3.28 13.84
CA ASN A 130 -14.09 -3.25 15.31
C ASN A 130 -12.79 -2.72 15.95
N HIS A 131 -11.83 -2.25 15.15
CA HIS A 131 -10.61 -1.63 15.67
C HIS A 131 -10.96 -0.34 16.45
N VAL A 132 -10.31 -0.12 17.59
CA VAL A 132 -10.64 0.96 18.53
C VAL A 132 -10.61 2.36 17.91
N GLU A 133 -9.75 2.59 16.91
CA GLU A 133 -9.67 3.87 16.19
C GLU A 133 -10.72 4.06 15.07
N LEU A 134 -11.40 2.99 14.65
CA LEU A 134 -12.23 2.93 13.44
C LEU A 134 -13.68 2.48 13.70
N VAL A 135 -13.98 2.01 14.91
CA VAL A 135 -15.32 1.55 15.31
C VAL A 135 -16.38 2.63 15.08
N GLY A 136 -17.44 2.26 14.36
CA GLY A 136 -18.52 3.19 13.98
C GLY A 136 -18.20 4.15 12.84
N ARG A 137 -17.02 4.04 12.19
CA ARG A 137 -16.61 4.88 11.04
C ARG A 137 -16.56 4.13 9.72
N VAL A 138 -16.46 2.80 9.78
CA VAL A 138 -16.22 1.95 8.61
C VAL A 138 -17.44 1.08 8.34
N THR A 139 -17.99 1.23 7.14
CA THR A 139 -18.95 0.31 6.53
C THR A 139 -18.18 -0.63 5.62
N MET A 140 -18.18 -1.93 5.93
CA MET A 140 -17.73 -2.96 5.00
C MET A 140 -18.82 -3.16 3.94
N VAL A 141 -18.45 -3.11 2.66
CA VAL A 141 -19.40 -3.26 1.55
C VAL A 141 -19.37 -4.70 1.01
N ASP A 142 -18.18 -5.26 0.84
CA ASP A 142 -17.98 -6.63 0.33
C ASP A 142 -17.72 -7.64 1.45
N ASP A 143 -18.13 -8.90 1.25
CA ASP A 143 -17.86 -10.00 2.19
C ASP A 143 -16.43 -10.51 2.02
N ALA A 144 -15.47 -9.80 2.64
CA ALA A 144 -14.03 -10.07 2.56
C ALA A 144 -13.39 -10.26 3.95
N GLU A 145 -12.32 -11.07 4.02
CA GLU A 145 -11.55 -11.22 5.25
C GLU A 145 -10.85 -9.91 5.64
N PHE A 146 -10.73 -9.67 6.95
CA PHE A 146 -10.04 -8.49 7.47
C PHE A 146 -8.54 -8.52 7.14
N ASP A 147 -8.03 -7.42 6.59
CA ASP A 147 -6.62 -7.25 6.25
C ASP A 147 -5.93 -6.12 7.05
N ASN A 148 -4.63 -6.31 7.29
CA ASN A 148 -3.80 -5.38 8.07
C ASN A 148 -3.35 -4.15 7.26
N HIS A 149 -3.12 -4.30 5.95
CA HIS A 149 -2.78 -3.20 5.05
C HIS A 149 -3.99 -2.28 4.89
N ALA A 150 -5.16 -2.83 4.54
CA ALA A 150 -6.44 -2.12 4.49
C ALA A 150 -6.71 -1.33 5.79
N THR A 151 -6.57 -2.00 6.94
CA THR A 151 -6.76 -1.36 8.26
C THR A 151 -5.75 -0.24 8.53
N HIS A 152 -4.50 -0.36 8.08
CA HIS A 152 -3.49 0.69 8.23
C HIS A 152 -3.78 1.89 7.33
N VAL A 153 -4.21 1.66 6.09
CA VAL A 153 -4.64 2.68 5.13
C VAL A 153 -5.83 3.46 5.69
N ALA A 154 -6.88 2.77 6.14
CA ALA A 154 -8.04 3.38 6.79
C ALA A 154 -7.67 4.14 8.07
N GLY A 155 -6.72 3.62 8.86
CA GLY A 155 -6.19 4.33 10.02
C GLY A 155 -5.48 5.63 9.65
N THR A 156 -4.66 5.61 8.58
CA THR A 156 -3.97 6.80 8.06
C THR A 156 -4.96 7.89 7.66
N LEU A 157 -6.09 7.48 7.07
CA LEU A 157 -7.13 8.37 6.57
C LEU A 157 -8.04 8.90 7.69
N GLY A 158 -8.68 8.01 8.46
CA GLY A 158 -9.83 8.33 9.33
C GLY A 158 -9.79 7.78 10.76
N ALA A 159 -8.63 7.37 11.29
CA ALA A 159 -8.53 7.01 12.71
C ALA A 159 -8.94 8.16 13.63
N ALA A 160 -9.82 7.86 14.60
CA ALA A 160 -10.38 8.83 15.54
C ALA A 160 -9.31 9.60 16.35
N GLY A 161 -8.17 8.96 16.64
CA GLY A 161 -7.11 9.53 17.46
C GLY A 161 -7.29 9.27 18.96
N MET A 162 -7.92 8.16 19.34
CA MET A 162 -7.99 7.74 20.75
C MET A 162 -6.58 7.55 21.33
N ASN A 163 -5.67 7.00 20.51
CA ASN A 163 -4.24 7.23 20.58
C ASN A 163 -3.88 8.42 19.67
N SER A 164 -3.36 9.51 20.25
CA SER A 164 -2.98 10.72 19.52
C SER A 164 -1.96 10.49 18.40
N ASN A 165 -1.15 9.43 18.47
CA ASN A 165 -0.21 9.06 17.40
C ASN A 165 -0.86 8.41 16.18
N ALA A 166 -2.06 7.85 16.36
CA ALA A 166 -2.81 7.16 15.32
C ALA A 166 -3.76 8.08 14.56
N LYS A 167 -4.08 9.29 15.08
CA LYS A 167 -5.10 10.20 14.51
C LYS A 167 -4.92 10.43 13.01
N GLY A 168 -5.90 9.97 12.23
CA GLY A 168 -5.92 10.05 10.76
C GLY A 168 -6.13 11.47 10.25
N MET A 169 -5.84 11.71 8.97
CA MET A 169 -5.88 13.05 8.38
C MET A 169 -7.26 13.72 8.49
N ALA A 170 -8.32 12.94 8.29
CA ALA A 170 -9.72 13.34 8.36
C ALA A 170 -10.46 12.46 9.39
N PRO A 171 -10.30 12.72 10.71
CA PRO A 171 -10.76 11.81 11.77
C PRO A 171 -12.28 11.70 11.93
N ALA A 172 -13.07 12.52 11.23
CA ALA A 172 -14.54 12.51 11.27
C ALA A 172 -15.18 11.96 9.97
N VAL A 173 -14.37 11.52 9.02
CA VAL A 173 -14.81 10.88 7.77
C VAL A 173 -15.57 9.57 8.00
N SER A 174 -16.47 9.24 7.06
CA SER A 174 -17.06 7.91 6.93
C SER A 174 -16.32 7.12 5.85
N ILE A 175 -15.99 5.85 6.11
CA ILE A 175 -15.23 4.99 5.20
C ILE A 175 -16.13 3.87 4.69
N LYS A 176 -16.22 3.72 3.37
CA LYS A 176 -16.71 2.51 2.71
C LYS A 176 -15.50 1.63 2.34
N SER A 177 -15.43 0.42 2.90
CA SER A 177 -14.35 -0.53 2.66
C SER A 177 -14.78 -1.57 1.64
N TYR A 178 -13.97 -1.70 0.59
CA TYR A 178 -14.15 -2.61 -0.53
C TYR A 178 -12.93 -3.51 -0.71
N GLU A 179 -13.12 -4.61 -1.43
CA GLU A 179 -12.04 -5.49 -1.88
C GLU A 179 -11.69 -5.22 -3.35
N TRP A 180 -10.42 -5.35 -3.73
CA TRP A 180 -9.91 -4.84 -5.02
C TRP A 180 -10.40 -5.55 -6.31
N ASN A 181 -11.13 -6.67 -6.26
CA ASN A 181 -11.32 -7.53 -7.43
C ASN A 181 -12.25 -6.94 -8.50
N ASN A 182 -13.19 -6.05 -8.13
CA ASN A 182 -14.10 -5.38 -9.08
C ASN A 182 -14.09 -3.85 -8.92
N ASP A 183 -12.95 -3.30 -8.51
CA ASP A 183 -12.75 -1.89 -8.15
C ASP A 183 -13.38 -0.87 -9.10
N VAL A 184 -13.16 -0.99 -10.42
CA VAL A 184 -13.78 -0.09 -11.42
C VAL A 184 -15.30 -0.21 -11.43
N VAL A 185 -15.86 -1.41 -11.31
CA VAL A 185 -17.32 -1.64 -11.34
C VAL A 185 -17.97 -1.09 -10.08
N GLU A 186 -17.39 -1.39 -8.91
CA GLU A 186 -17.88 -0.93 -7.62
C GLU A 186 -17.77 0.59 -7.48
N LEU A 187 -16.65 1.18 -7.92
CA LEU A 187 -16.48 2.63 -7.96
C LEU A 187 -17.49 3.27 -8.93
N THR A 188 -17.73 2.68 -10.12
CA THR A 188 -18.74 3.17 -11.07
C THR A 188 -20.16 3.20 -10.48
N LEU A 189 -20.46 2.30 -9.55
CA LEU A 189 -21.78 2.21 -8.90
C LEU A 189 -21.90 3.04 -7.62
N ALA A 190 -20.79 3.51 -7.06
CA ALA A 190 -20.75 4.17 -5.75
C ALA A 190 -20.13 5.58 -5.76
N GLY A 191 -19.51 6.01 -6.87
CA GLY A 191 -18.92 7.34 -7.02
C GLY A 191 -19.94 8.43 -7.31
N ALA A 192 -19.65 9.65 -6.88
CA ALA A 192 -20.53 10.80 -7.09
C ALA A 192 -20.48 11.31 -8.55
N GLU A 193 -21.66 11.48 -9.16
CA GLU A 193 -21.86 12.11 -10.47
C GLU A 193 -22.22 13.60 -10.37
N GLY A 194 -22.55 14.08 -9.17
CA GLY A 194 -23.02 15.45 -8.90
C GLY A 194 -22.83 15.88 -7.44
N PRO A 195 -23.17 17.14 -7.11
CA PRO A 195 -23.03 17.68 -5.75
C PRO A 195 -24.20 17.29 -4.83
N GLY A 196 -23.91 17.04 -3.54
CA GLY A 196 -24.91 16.77 -2.51
C GLY A 196 -25.35 15.30 -2.37
N GLN A 197 -24.66 14.39 -3.05
CA GLN A 197 -24.83 12.94 -2.93
C GLN A 197 -24.10 12.42 -1.68
N ASN A 198 -24.62 12.74 -0.50
CA ASN A 198 -23.89 12.57 0.78
C ASN A 198 -23.52 11.11 1.15
N ASP A 199 -24.15 10.12 0.52
CA ASP A 199 -23.81 8.70 0.70
C ASP A 199 -22.81 8.19 -0.35
N ASP A 200 -22.58 8.95 -1.44
CA ASP A 200 -21.73 8.54 -2.56
C ASP A 200 -20.27 9.01 -2.38
N ILE A 201 -19.37 8.39 -3.15
CA ILE A 201 -17.93 8.51 -2.98
C ILE A 201 -17.40 9.67 -3.84
N TYR A 202 -16.99 10.75 -3.18
CA TYR A 202 -16.31 11.88 -3.82
C TYR A 202 -14.79 11.68 -3.91
N LEU A 203 -14.21 10.93 -2.97
CA LEU A 203 -12.78 10.65 -2.90
C LEU A 203 -12.58 9.16 -2.64
N SER A 204 -11.69 8.51 -3.37
CA SER A 204 -11.32 7.12 -3.12
C SER A 204 -9.82 6.94 -2.99
N ASN A 205 -9.40 5.91 -2.25
CA ASN A 205 -8.00 5.53 -2.10
C ASN A 205 -7.80 4.08 -2.55
N HIS A 206 -6.84 3.88 -3.44
CA HIS A 206 -6.47 2.60 -4.00
C HIS A 206 -4.96 2.37 -3.75
N SER A 207 -4.61 1.77 -2.62
CA SER A 207 -3.21 1.60 -2.17
C SER A 207 -2.56 0.30 -2.69
N TYR A 208 -2.98 -0.15 -3.86
CA TYR A 208 -2.48 -1.35 -4.54
C TYR A 208 -2.04 -1.02 -5.96
N GLY A 209 -1.42 -2.00 -6.62
CA GLY A 209 -0.91 -1.89 -7.98
C GLY A 209 -0.24 -3.21 -8.37
N TYR A 210 0.33 -3.26 -9.57
CA TYR A 210 0.93 -4.48 -10.09
C TYR A 210 2.33 -4.69 -9.50
N ASP A 211 2.59 -5.91 -9.02
CA ASP A 211 3.91 -6.29 -8.55
C ASP A 211 4.78 -6.80 -9.71
N ILE A 212 5.57 -5.90 -10.29
CA ILE A 212 6.46 -6.18 -11.44
C ILE A 212 7.83 -6.50 -10.86
N ALA A 213 8.09 -7.78 -10.57
CA ALA A 213 9.31 -8.20 -9.86
C ALA A 213 10.51 -8.52 -10.79
N ASP A 214 10.26 -8.85 -12.07
CA ASP A 214 11.30 -9.20 -13.04
C ASP A 214 11.55 -8.06 -14.04
N SER A 215 12.82 -7.80 -14.30
CA SER A 215 13.33 -6.98 -15.40
C SER A 215 12.87 -7.41 -16.80
N SER A 216 12.48 -8.67 -17.01
CA SER A 216 11.90 -9.14 -18.27
C SER A 216 10.50 -8.56 -18.53
N ASP A 217 9.77 -8.22 -17.47
CA ASP A 217 8.43 -7.61 -17.49
C ASP A 217 8.46 -6.06 -17.48
N TYR A 218 9.61 -5.43 -17.76
CA TYR A 218 9.75 -3.97 -17.75
C TYR A 218 8.75 -3.25 -18.67
N TYR A 219 8.28 -3.91 -19.75
CA TYR A 219 7.25 -3.38 -20.65
C TYR A 219 5.87 -3.16 -20.00
N LEU A 220 5.66 -3.63 -18.76
CA LEU A 220 4.46 -3.38 -17.96
C LEU A 220 4.53 -2.05 -17.18
N PHE A 221 5.69 -1.40 -17.11
CA PHE A 221 5.77 0.00 -16.68
C PHE A 221 5.22 0.90 -17.80
N GLY A 222 4.52 1.97 -17.42
CA GLY A 222 3.88 2.89 -18.37
C GLY A 222 2.68 2.34 -19.15
N LEU A 223 2.45 1.02 -19.15
CA LEU A 223 1.46 0.40 -20.01
C LEU A 223 0.02 0.73 -19.60
N TYR A 224 -0.63 1.54 -20.42
CA TYR A 224 -2.05 1.86 -20.34
C TYR A 224 -2.89 0.68 -20.85
N THR A 225 -3.41 -0.14 -19.92
CA THR A 225 -4.20 -1.34 -20.23
C THR A 225 -5.70 -1.08 -20.34
N ASP A 226 -6.47 -2.10 -20.72
CA ASP A 226 -7.94 -2.07 -20.70
C ASP A 226 -8.49 -1.69 -19.32
N HIS A 227 -7.91 -2.21 -18.24
CA HIS A 227 -8.30 -1.86 -16.87
C HIS A 227 -8.14 -0.34 -16.60
N VAL A 228 -7.01 0.24 -17.03
CA VAL A 228 -6.74 1.68 -16.90
C VAL A 228 -7.70 2.51 -17.76
N ARG A 229 -8.01 2.04 -18.98
CA ARG A 229 -9.02 2.67 -19.84
C ARG A 229 -10.39 2.69 -19.17
N ASP A 230 -10.80 1.58 -18.59
CA ASP A 230 -12.14 1.41 -18.05
C ASP A 230 -12.32 2.25 -16.77
N MET A 231 -11.26 2.37 -15.94
CA MET A 231 -11.18 3.35 -14.85
C MET A 231 -11.33 4.80 -15.35
N ASP A 232 -10.53 5.22 -16.34
CA ASP A 232 -10.62 6.58 -16.89
C ASP A 232 -12.00 6.87 -17.53
N GLN A 233 -12.62 5.86 -18.16
CA GLN A 233 -13.96 5.97 -18.73
C GLN A 233 -15.05 6.10 -17.64
N ALA A 234 -14.95 5.35 -16.54
CA ALA A 234 -15.84 5.47 -15.40
C ALA A 234 -15.75 6.87 -14.77
N LEU A 235 -14.53 7.38 -14.56
CA LEU A 235 -14.30 8.70 -13.97
C LEU A 235 -14.72 9.86 -14.88
N HIS A 236 -14.75 9.65 -16.20
CA HIS A 236 -15.35 10.64 -17.11
C HIS A 236 -16.88 10.73 -16.94
N ALA A 237 -17.55 9.67 -16.49
CA ALA A 237 -18.98 9.69 -16.18
C ALA A 237 -19.28 10.19 -14.76
N MET A 238 -18.34 10.03 -13.81
CA MET A 238 -18.46 10.45 -12.41
C MET A 238 -17.60 11.69 -12.14
N GLU A 239 -17.96 12.83 -12.72
CA GLU A 239 -17.14 14.07 -12.69
C GLU A 239 -16.81 14.62 -11.29
N TYR A 240 -17.47 14.13 -10.23
CA TYR A 240 -17.26 14.53 -8.84
C TYR A 240 -16.46 13.50 -8.01
N CYS A 241 -16.09 12.35 -8.59
CA CYS A 241 -15.30 11.31 -7.95
C CYS A 241 -13.80 11.46 -8.30
N LEU A 242 -12.92 11.52 -7.30
CA LEU A 242 -11.48 11.67 -7.48
C LEU A 242 -10.69 10.56 -6.76
N PRO A 243 -10.19 9.55 -7.50
CA PRO A 243 -9.33 8.51 -6.95
C PRO A 243 -7.89 8.94 -6.74
N PHE A 244 -7.32 8.45 -5.64
CA PHE A 244 -5.90 8.50 -5.32
C PHE A 244 -5.32 7.09 -5.44
N ILE A 245 -4.37 6.90 -6.35
CA ILE A 245 -3.76 5.61 -6.67
C ILE A 245 -2.28 5.60 -6.23
N ALA A 246 -1.79 4.50 -5.69
CA ALA A 246 -0.37 4.37 -5.36
C ALA A 246 0.52 4.33 -6.62
N ALA A 247 1.60 5.11 -6.66
CA ALA A 247 2.58 5.09 -7.75
C ALA A 247 3.27 3.71 -7.93
N GLY A 248 3.35 2.94 -6.84
CA GLY A 248 4.05 1.66 -6.76
C GLY A 248 5.30 1.72 -5.87
N ASN A 249 5.81 0.54 -5.52
CA ASN A 249 7.00 0.34 -4.68
C ASN A 249 8.15 -0.32 -5.45
N GLN A 250 8.25 -0.08 -6.76
CA GLN A 250 9.06 -0.92 -7.65
C GLN A 250 10.54 -0.58 -7.72
N ARG A 251 11.02 0.43 -6.98
CA ARG A 251 12.45 0.77 -6.93
C ARG A 251 13.23 -0.13 -5.98
N THR A 252 13.34 -1.40 -6.36
CA THR A 252 14.17 -2.42 -5.70
C THR A 252 15.57 -2.46 -6.31
N SER A 253 16.47 -3.31 -5.81
CA SER A 253 17.85 -3.40 -6.33
C SER A 253 17.94 -3.98 -7.75
N SER A 254 16.92 -4.69 -8.23
CA SER A 254 16.83 -5.23 -9.60
C SER A 254 16.14 -4.28 -10.58
N LEU A 255 15.33 -3.34 -10.08
CA LEU A 255 14.55 -2.39 -10.87
C LEU A 255 14.86 -0.97 -10.38
N SER A 256 15.94 -0.38 -10.92
CA SER A 256 16.43 0.93 -10.49
C SER A 256 16.34 1.96 -11.60
N GLY A 257 15.61 3.06 -11.38
CA GLY A 257 15.58 4.16 -12.34
C GLY A 257 14.46 5.16 -12.13
N TYR A 258 14.16 5.84 -13.23
CA TYR A 258 12.84 6.40 -13.57
C TYR A 258 12.01 5.30 -14.27
N ASP A 259 10.81 5.62 -14.74
CA ASP A 259 9.97 4.69 -15.53
C ASP A 259 9.67 3.39 -14.78
N THR A 260 9.08 3.58 -13.59
CA THR A 260 8.72 2.51 -12.64
C THR A 260 7.26 2.62 -12.17
N ILE A 261 6.45 3.49 -12.78
CA ILE A 261 5.02 3.60 -12.49
C ILE A 261 4.32 2.36 -13.08
N SER A 262 3.74 1.54 -12.21
CA SER A 262 2.99 0.35 -12.65
C SER A 262 1.69 0.76 -13.37
N MET A 263 1.18 -0.12 -14.25
CA MET A 263 0.03 0.12 -15.13
C MET A 263 -1.12 0.94 -14.51
N PHE A 264 -1.58 0.60 -13.30
CA PHE A 264 -2.71 1.31 -12.69
C PHE A 264 -2.41 2.79 -12.35
N GLY A 265 -1.15 3.12 -12.07
CA GLY A 265 -0.69 4.47 -11.77
C GLY A 265 -0.58 5.40 -12.99
N VAL A 266 -0.90 4.94 -14.21
CA VAL A 266 -1.00 5.79 -15.42
C VAL A 266 -2.43 6.17 -15.82
N ALA A 267 -3.43 5.91 -14.97
CA ALA A 267 -4.79 6.40 -15.15
C ALA A 267 -4.82 7.94 -15.14
N LYS A 268 -5.32 8.57 -16.22
CA LYS A 268 -5.21 10.00 -16.48
C LYS A 268 -6.16 10.85 -15.62
N ASN A 269 -7.29 10.28 -15.20
CA ASN A 269 -8.33 10.96 -14.43
C ASN A 269 -8.16 10.77 -12.92
N THR A 270 -6.94 10.46 -12.45
CA THR A 270 -6.63 10.10 -11.06
C THR A 270 -5.45 10.90 -10.51
N ILE A 271 -5.25 10.86 -9.18
CA ILE A 271 -4.03 11.39 -8.55
C ILE A 271 -3.11 10.23 -8.17
N THR A 272 -2.05 10.02 -8.94
CA THR A 272 -1.01 9.04 -8.63
C THR A 272 -0.07 9.58 -7.54
N VAL A 273 -0.01 8.90 -6.39
CA VAL A 273 0.71 9.33 -5.19
C VAL A 273 2.02 8.56 -5.00
N GLY A 274 3.14 9.30 -5.02
CA GLY A 274 4.48 8.77 -4.69
C GLY A 274 4.82 8.88 -3.20
N GLY A 275 5.67 7.98 -2.71
CA GLY A 275 6.12 7.93 -1.32
C GLY A 275 7.29 8.86 -1.01
N VAL A 276 7.21 9.58 0.11
CA VAL A 276 8.31 10.36 0.70
C VAL A 276 8.57 9.93 2.13
N ASN A 277 9.79 10.18 2.63
CA ASN A 277 10.10 9.99 4.05
C ASN A 277 9.38 11.05 4.90
N ASP A 278 9.03 10.69 6.14
CA ASP A 278 8.48 11.62 7.13
C ASP A 278 9.39 12.85 7.32
N THR A 279 8.83 14.02 7.02
CA THR A 279 9.50 15.32 7.10
C THR A 279 9.35 15.94 8.49
N VAL A 280 9.63 15.16 9.54
CA VAL A 280 9.41 15.57 10.93
C VAL A 280 10.72 15.63 11.70
N SER A 281 10.90 16.68 12.52
CA SER A 281 11.97 16.81 13.50
C SER A 281 11.38 17.39 14.79
N TYR A 282 11.57 16.70 15.92
CA TYR A 282 11.02 17.08 17.24
C TYR A 282 9.50 17.40 17.23
N GLY A 283 8.72 16.64 16.46
CA GLY A 283 7.27 16.84 16.32
C GLY A 283 6.86 18.03 15.44
N ILE A 284 7.80 18.68 14.75
CA ILE A 284 7.58 19.84 13.88
C ILE A 284 7.96 19.49 12.44
N ARG A 285 7.21 20.05 11.46
CA ARG A 285 7.49 19.89 10.03
C ARG A 285 8.85 20.48 9.67
N SER A 286 9.66 19.70 8.96
CA SER A 286 11.07 19.94 8.68
C SER A 286 11.38 19.54 7.23
N LEU A 287 11.16 20.47 6.29
CA LEU A 287 11.33 20.22 4.85
C LEU A 287 12.78 19.89 4.45
N SER A 288 13.78 20.21 5.27
CA SER A 288 15.17 19.77 5.08
C SER A 288 15.35 18.25 5.21
N ARG A 289 14.33 17.53 5.69
CA ARG A 289 14.27 16.06 5.74
C ARG A 289 13.44 15.47 4.60
N ALA A 290 12.90 16.31 3.70
CA ALA A 290 12.20 15.85 2.51
C ALA A 290 13.15 15.05 1.62
N GLY A 291 12.77 13.81 1.37
CA GLY A 291 13.49 12.90 0.49
C GLY A 291 12.53 11.81 0.04
N LEU A 292 12.64 11.43 -1.22
CA LEU A 292 11.87 10.35 -1.82
C LEU A 292 12.08 9.04 -1.03
N TYR A 293 10.99 8.30 -0.80
CA TYR A 293 11.09 6.99 -0.18
C TYR A 293 11.76 6.02 -1.15
N SER A 294 12.67 5.16 -0.66
CA SER A 294 13.62 4.47 -1.54
C SER A 294 12.95 3.59 -2.60
N SER A 295 11.87 2.89 -2.23
CA SER A 295 11.09 2.02 -3.12
C SER A 295 10.07 2.75 -3.98
N SER A 296 9.71 4.01 -3.67
CA SER A 296 8.64 4.72 -4.39
C SER A 296 8.93 4.79 -5.88
N SER A 297 8.02 4.32 -6.71
CA SER A 297 8.11 4.43 -8.16
C SER A 297 8.15 5.89 -8.64
N PHE A 298 8.78 6.13 -9.81
CA PHE A 298 8.86 7.43 -10.48
C PHE A 298 8.50 7.37 -11.96
N GLY A 299 7.91 8.47 -12.44
CA GLY A 299 7.78 8.76 -13.86
C GLY A 299 9.11 9.18 -14.52
N PRO A 300 9.12 9.53 -15.83
CA PRO A 300 7.98 9.45 -16.76
C PRO A 300 7.49 8.02 -16.91
N ALA A 301 6.32 7.86 -17.53
CA ALA A 301 5.63 6.62 -17.81
C ALA A 301 5.01 6.73 -19.21
#